data_AF-A0A2V9QUP6-F1
#
_entry.id   AF-A0A2V9QUP6-F1
#
_cell.length_a   1.000
_cell.length_b   1.000
_cell.length_c   1.000
_cell.angle_alpha   90.00
_cell.angle_beta   90.00
_cell.angle_gamma   90.00
#
_symmetry.space_group_name_H-M   'P 1'
#
loop_
_entity.id
_entity.type
_entity.pdbx_description
1 polymer ?
#
loop_
_entity_poly.entity_id
_entity_poly.type
_entity_poly.pdbx_seq_one_letter_code
_entity_poly.pdbx_strand_id
1 'polypeptide(L)'
;MDPEDFQRQAVWIGCHTADYDEPWYEDTDEETFRPYTGKLPADPSEGMLLVRAVIELNDGSQYLGFVTPGVGLGTQQPQIFVDDRRFGFWGGMAGVSEQAQQELYSALRKRPDAILPLRFRADSGLTTDEIEGQVEGFYKKSRDGIHVSFTPWRNLTDVPSAGAQWFQMSSRSHRGYPQPEKGFEYLKIVYEEPCLRCGIFERQKAPFRFKKASGSPAGFTQLTWVYDAFFAPPNVVEEIMSAGISGLSPGPAVFHPSGKECSDRVQLLIPTAISCVETSLLQTVTCQPANEEARAIRALFVKQPSSPRKSFSPELEEHFRKQRERLAAIPYCGRVKHHPPTSIALIPDHLKGAPDLFRSEEWFGSGGCAFRLIFALERFSNLVQERRWRGLEFHVAAQSGFSERQSS
;
A
#
# COMPACT_ATOMS: atom_id res chain seq x y z
N MET A 1 29.29 -7.27 19.50
CA MET A 1 28.52 -8.14 20.41
C MET A 1 28.00 -9.33 19.65
N ASP A 2 28.35 -10.52 20.11
CA ASP A 2 28.02 -11.81 19.51
C ASP A 2 27.21 -12.70 20.48
N PRO A 3 26.82 -13.93 20.10
CA PRO A 3 26.07 -14.82 20.98
C PRO A 3 26.84 -15.23 22.26
N GLU A 4 28.17 -15.39 22.18
CA GLU A 4 28.98 -15.79 23.34
C GLU A 4 29.04 -14.67 24.38
N ASP A 5 29.07 -13.41 23.94
CA ASP A 5 28.99 -12.24 24.83
C ASP A 5 27.74 -12.31 25.71
N PHE A 6 26.58 -12.64 25.12
CA PHE A 6 25.31 -12.76 25.87
C PHE A 6 25.18 -14.05 26.67
N GLN A 7 25.96 -15.10 26.35
CA GLN A 7 26.07 -16.28 27.20
C GLN A 7 26.91 -15.98 28.45
N ARG A 8 28.00 -15.23 28.30
CA ARG A 8 28.88 -14.82 29.42
C ARG A 8 28.23 -13.76 30.29
N GLN A 9 27.57 -12.79 29.67
CA GLN A 9 26.93 -11.67 30.35
C GLN A 9 25.56 -11.38 29.77
N ALA A 10 24.52 -11.49 30.59
CA ALA A 10 23.15 -11.37 30.12
C ALA A 10 22.64 -9.93 29.96
N VAL A 11 23.34 -8.93 30.51
CA VAL A 11 22.96 -7.51 30.46
C VAL A 11 24.17 -6.65 30.11
N TRP A 12 23.96 -5.75 29.16
CA TRP A 12 24.95 -4.79 28.67
C TRP A 12 24.38 -3.38 28.76
N ILE A 13 25.25 -2.39 28.92
CA ILE A 13 24.87 -0.98 29.01
C ILE A 13 25.67 -0.15 28.00
N GLY A 14 24.99 0.78 27.33
CA GLY A 14 25.59 1.65 26.33
C GLY A 14 26.49 2.69 26.98
N CYS A 15 27.77 2.70 26.59
CA CYS A 15 28.77 3.59 27.16
C CYS A 15 28.39 5.06 26.94
N HIS A 16 27.86 5.37 25.76
CA HIS A 16 27.42 6.71 25.39
C HIS A 16 26.23 7.22 26.21
N THR A 17 25.59 6.39 27.05
CA THR A 17 24.49 6.82 27.94
C THR A 17 24.86 6.82 29.42
N ALA A 18 25.89 6.07 29.80
CA ALA A 18 26.21 5.80 31.21
C ALA A 18 27.61 6.29 31.63
N ASP A 19 28.52 6.52 30.68
CA ASP A 19 29.95 6.67 30.96
C ASP A 19 30.53 8.00 30.43
N TYR A 20 29.72 9.07 30.36
CA TYR A 20 30.13 10.40 29.86
C TYR A 20 31.38 10.98 30.57
N ASP A 21 31.60 10.61 31.83
CA ASP A 21 32.70 11.10 32.65
C ASP A 21 33.98 10.23 32.54
N GLU A 22 33.94 9.14 31.77
CA GLU A 22 35.07 8.22 31.65
C GLU A 22 36.14 8.74 30.65
N PRO A 23 37.44 8.53 30.94
CA PRO A 23 38.52 9.09 30.12
C PRO A 23 38.63 8.50 28.71
N TRP A 24 37.95 7.38 28.46
CA TRP A 24 37.87 6.68 27.17
C TRP A 24 36.53 6.95 26.44
N TYR A 25 35.65 7.79 26.98
CA TYR A 25 34.34 8.09 26.40
C TYR A 25 34.43 8.60 24.95
N GLU A 26 35.39 9.48 24.65
CA GLU A 26 35.61 10.04 23.31
C GLU A 26 36.00 8.98 22.27
N ASP A 27 36.43 7.79 22.71
CA ASP A 27 36.72 6.65 21.84
C ASP A 27 35.49 5.75 21.59
N THR A 28 34.32 6.12 22.14
CA THR A 28 33.07 5.35 22.02
C THR A 28 32.06 5.99 21.07
N ASP A 29 31.13 5.18 20.56
CA ASP A 29 30.00 5.61 19.75
C ASP A 29 28.66 5.10 20.31
N GLU A 30 27.56 5.44 19.62
CA GLU A 30 26.20 5.03 19.98
C GLU A 30 25.98 3.50 19.94
N GLU A 31 26.91 2.72 19.35
CA GLU A 31 26.88 1.26 19.31
C GLU A 31 27.90 0.59 20.25
N THR A 32 28.57 1.37 21.10
CA THR A 32 29.56 0.86 22.05
C THR A 32 28.91 0.48 23.37
N PHE A 33 28.97 -0.81 23.72
CA PHE A 33 28.39 -1.38 24.94
C PHE A 33 29.44 -2.09 25.78
N ARG A 34 29.27 -2.04 27.10
CA ARG A 34 30.07 -2.80 28.07
C ARG A 34 29.19 -3.70 28.95
N PRO A 35 29.75 -4.73 29.59
CA PRO A 35 29.03 -5.53 30.58
C PRO A 35 28.40 -4.65 31.66
N TYR A 36 27.13 -4.87 31.95
CA TYR A 36 26.47 -4.21 33.09
C TYR A 36 26.97 -4.79 34.40
N THR A 37 27.52 -3.96 35.28
CA THR A 37 28.12 -4.38 36.56
C THR A 37 27.26 -4.04 37.78
N GLY A 38 26.09 -3.42 37.56
CA GLY A 38 25.15 -3.07 38.62
C GLY A 38 24.34 -4.27 39.15
N LYS A 39 23.32 -3.98 39.96
CA LYS A 39 22.46 -5.01 40.55
C LYS A 39 21.36 -5.40 39.57
N LEU A 40 21.07 -6.69 39.47
CA LEU A 40 19.89 -7.17 38.76
C LEU A 40 18.67 -7.24 39.70
N PRO A 41 17.45 -6.98 39.21
CA PRO A 41 17.12 -6.55 37.85
C PRO A 41 17.64 -5.13 37.54
N ALA A 42 18.22 -4.94 36.36
CA ALA A 42 18.76 -3.65 35.92
C ALA A 42 17.62 -2.65 35.66
N ASP A 43 17.78 -1.41 36.12
CA ASP A 43 16.81 -0.33 35.93
C ASP A 43 17.02 0.34 34.55
N PRO A 44 16.04 0.32 33.64
CA PRO A 44 16.13 0.97 32.33
C PRO A 44 16.41 2.48 32.37
N SER A 45 16.25 3.13 33.52
CA SER A 45 16.61 4.54 33.69
C SER A 45 18.11 4.79 33.86
N GLU A 46 18.93 3.75 34.11
CA GLU A 46 20.39 3.87 34.24
C GLU A 46 21.10 4.12 32.90
N GLY A 47 20.43 3.85 31.77
CA GLY A 47 20.97 4.07 30.43
C GLY A 47 20.37 3.13 29.40
N MET A 48 20.95 3.09 28.20
CA MET A 48 20.53 2.15 27.16
C MET A 48 21.01 0.74 27.53
N LEU A 49 20.10 -0.08 28.03
CA LEU A 49 20.37 -1.48 28.35
C LEU A 49 20.08 -2.39 27.16
N LEU A 50 20.90 -3.43 27.00
CA LEU A 50 20.57 -4.58 26.17
C LEU A 50 20.46 -5.80 27.06
N VAL A 51 19.30 -6.44 27.06
CA VAL A 51 19.03 -7.62 27.88
C VAL A 51 18.86 -8.84 27.01
N ARG A 52 19.46 -9.95 27.44
CA ARG A 52 19.33 -11.24 26.77
C ARG A 52 17.87 -11.65 26.66
N ALA A 53 17.51 -12.17 25.50
CA ALA A 53 16.17 -12.61 25.19
C ALA A 53 16.16 -13.91 24.40
N VAL A 54 15.06 -14.64 24.52
CA VAL A 54 14.71 -15.74 23.63
C VAL A 54 13.80 -15.20 22.54
N ILE A 55 14.14 -15.50 21.29
CA ILE A 55 13.38 -15.16 20.10
C ILE A 55 12.76 -16.45 19.56
N GLU A 56 11.44 -16.55 19.53
CA GLU A 56 10.69 -17.68 19.00
C GLU A 56 10.08 -17.32 17.65
N LEU A 57 10.46 -18.04 16.60
CA LEU A 57 9.94 -17.85 15.25
C LEU A 57 8.52 -18.42 15.12
N ASN A 58 7.82 -18.05 14.05
CA ASN A 58 6.45 -18.52 13.79
C ASN A 58 6.33 -20.05 13.66
N ASP A 59 7.39 -20.73 13.22
CA ASP A 59 7.45 -22.19 13.16
C ASP A 59 7.82 -22.88 14.50
N GLY A 60 7.98 -22.10 15.57
CA GLY A 60 8.30 -22.57 16.92
C GLY A 60 9.79 -22.77 17.20
N SER A 61 10.68 -22.55 16.22
CA SER A 61 12.12 -22.59 16.48
C SER A 61 12.58 -21.41 17.33
N GLN A 62 13.51 -21.65 18.26
CA GLN A 62 13.98 -20.66 19.23
C GLN A 62 15.45 -20.30 18.99
N TYR A 63 15.76 -19.03 19.14
CA TYR A 63 17.08 -18.45 18.95
C TYR A 63 17.45 -17.51 20.09
N LEU A 64 18.74 -17.38 20.33
CA LEU A 64 19.27 -16.36 21.23
C LEU A 64 19.17 -14.99 20.57
N GLY A 65 18.79 -13.99 21.35
CA GLY A 65 18.78 -12.61 20.91
C GLY A 65 18.94 -11.66 22.09
N PHE A 66 18.67 -10.39 21.83
CA PHE A 66 18.57 -9.39 22.86
C PHE A 66 17.53 -8.34 22.49
N VAL A 67 17.06 -7.63 23.51
CA VAL A 67 16.10 -6.54 23.39
C VAL A 67 16.54 -5.38 24.27
N THR A 68 16.12 -4.18 23.90
CA THR A 68 16.25 -3.00 24.76
C THR A 68 15.01 -2.90 25.64
N PRO A 69 15.13 -2.73 26.96
CA PRO A 69 13.98 -2.43 27.81
C PRO A 69 13.25 -1.15 27.40
N GLY A 70 11.92 -1.21 27.35
CA GLY A 70 11.09 -0.05 27.01
C GLY A 70 9.74 -0.42 26.40
N VAL A 71 8.98 0.61 26.03
CA VAL A 71 7.62 0.48 25.49
C VAL A 71 7.64 0.66 23.97
N GLY A 72 7.23 -0.38 23.25
CA GLY A 72 7.05 -0.37 21.80
C GLY A 72 8.32 -0.74 21.01
N LEU A 73 8.12 -1.34 19.84
CA LEU A 73 9.18 -1.97 19.05
C LEU A 73 10.28 -1.03 18.56
N GLY A 74 9.97 0.25 18.36
CA GLY A 74 10.98 1.25 18.00
C GLY A 74 11.99 1.53 19.11
N THR A 75 11.59 1.31 20.36
CA THR A 75 12.48 1.37 21.52
C THR A 75 13.05 -0.01 21.83
N GLN A 76 12.24 -1.06 21.80
CA GLN A 76 12.66 -2.40 22.17
C GLN A 76 13.67 -3.03 21.20
N GLN A 77 13.60 -2.66 19.92
CA GLN A 77 14.54 -3.03 18.85
C GLN A 77 15.06 -4.47 18.96
N PRO A 78 14.18 -5.48 18.91
CA PRO A 78 14.58 -6.86 19.07
C PRO A 78 15.60 -7.27 18.01
N GLN A 79 16.61 -8.02 18.44
CA GLN A 79 17.65 -8.57 17.58
C GLN A 79 17.83 -10.06 17.83
N ILE A 80 18.08 -10.80 16.77
CA ILE A 80 18.29 -12.24 16.77
C ILE A 80 19.72 -12.55 16.34
N PHE A 81 20.32 -13.55 16.97
CA PHE A 81 21.56 -14.14 16.53
C PHE A 81 21.31 -15.41 15.74
N VAL A 82 21.94 -15.52 14.56
CA VAL A 82 21.89 -16.70 13.71
C VAL A 82 23.31 -16.96 13.23
N ASP A 83 23.88 -18.09 13.64
CA ASP A 83 25.32 -18.34 13.57
C ASP A 83 26.10 -17.18 14.23
N ASP A 84 27.16 -16.68 13.58
CA ASP A 84 27.97 -15.55 14.07
C ASP A 84 27.42 -14.18 13.64
N ARG A 85 26.15 -14.11 13.23
CA ARG A 85 25.54 -12.92 12.63
C ARG A 85 24.38 -12.37 13.47
N ARG A 86 24.27 -11.06 13.49
CA ARG A 86 23.22 -10.30 14.20
C ARG A 86 22.24 -9.69 13.20
N PHE A 87 20.95 -9.88 13.43
CA PHE A 87 19.90 -9.30 12.60
C PHE A 87 18.89 -8.55 13.46
N GLY A 88 18.55 -7.33 13.05
CA GLY A 88 17.57 -6.47 13.71
C GLY A 88 16.29 -6.33 12.90
N PHE A 89 15.17 -6.10 13.59
CA PHE A 89 13.87 -5.89 12.96
C PHE A 89 13.45 -4.42 12.90
N TRP A 90 14.25 -3.50 13.45
CA TRP A 90 14.02 -2.06 13.39
C TRP A 90 15.12 -1.38 12.57
N GLY A 91 14.76 -0.72 11.47
CA GLY A 91 15.72 -0.06 10.57
C GLY A 91 15.74 1.47 10.65
N GLY A 92 15.21 2.06 11.74
CA GLY A 92 15.13 3.51 11.90
C GLY A 92 14.38 4.19 10.75
N MET A 93 14.89 5.33 10.27
CA MET A 93 14.28 6.07 9.15
C MET A 93 14.55 5.45 7.77
N ALA A 94 15.59 4.62 7.62
CA ALA A 94 15.90 3.97 6.35
C ALA A 94 14.99 2.74 6.14
N GLY A 95 14.70 2.02 7.22
CA GLY A 95 14.12 0.69 7.20
C GLY A 95 15.20 -0.38 7.05
N VAL A 96 14.85 -1.64 7.31
CA VAL A 96 15.77 -2.76 7.11
C VAL A 96 15.82 -3.07 5.61
N SER A 97 17.00 -3.03 5.02
CA SER A 97 17.18 -3.21 3.57
C SER A 97 16.73 -4.60 3.12
N GLU A 98 16.22 -4.72 1.88
CA GLU A 98 15.81 -6.03 1.34
C GLU A 98 16.95 -7.05 1.39
N GLN A 99 18.18 -6.63 1.13
CA GLN A 99 19.36 -7.48 1.23
C GLN A 99 19.53 -8.05 2.65
N ALA A 100 19.44 -7.21 3.68
CA ALA A 100 19.56 -7.67 5.06
C ALA A 100 18.43 -8.65 5.45
N GLN A 101 17.22 -8.43 4.92
CA GLN A 101 16.10 -9.36 5.10
C GLN A 101 16.40 -10.73 4.45
N GLN A 102 16.86 -10.74 3.19
CA GLN A 102 17.23 -11.98 2.49
C GLN A 102 18.41 -12.71 3.14
N GLU A 103 19.34 -11.97 3.74
CA GLU A 103 20.46 -12.54 4.47
C GLU A 103 20.01 -13.22 5.77
N LEU A 104 19.06 -12.63 6.51
CA LEU A 104 18.45 -13.28 7.68
C LEU A 104 17.77 -14.58 7.28
N TYR A 105 16.93 -14.50 6.25
CA TYR A 105 16.23 -15.62 5.68
C TYR A 105 17.20 -16.75 5.33
N SER A 106 18.23 -16.43 4.55
CA SER A 106 19.22 -17.40 4.11
C SER A 106 20.03 -18.01 5.26
N ALA A 107 20.36 -17.21 6.29
CA ALA A 107 21.02 -17.70 7.50
C ALA A 107 20.12 -18.68 8.25
N LEU A 108 18.83 -18.35 8.41
CA LEU A 108 17.85 -19.23 9.07
C LEU A 108 17.46 -20.44 8.23
N ARG A 109 17.68 -20.38 6.91
CA ARG A 109 17.18 -21.36 5.92
C ARG A 109 15.65 -21.54 6.02
N LYS A 110 14.93 -20.45 6.31
CA LYS A 110 13.47 -20.42 6.55
C LYS A 110 12.80 -19.31 5.76
N ARG A 111 11.66 -19.62 5.15
CA ARG A 111 10.83 -18.63 4.46
C ARG A 111 10.24 -17.60 5.45
N PRO A 112 9.90 -16.38 5.02
CA PRO A 112 9.32 -15.35 5.88
C PRO A 112 8.13 -15.82 6.69
N ASP A 113 7.26 -16.68 6.14
CA ASP A 113 6.08 -17.23 6.81
C ASP A 113 6.41 -18.22 7.93
N ALA A 114 7.59 -18.84 7.91
CA ALA A 114 8.11 -19.66 9.01
C ALA A 114 8.85 -18.82 10.07
N ILE A 115 9.22 -17.58 9.75
CA ILE A 115 9.94 -16.67 10.63
C ILE A 115 8.95 -15.75 11.34
N LEU A 116 8.12 -15.05 10.58
CA LEU A 116 7.22 -13.98 11.01
C LEU A 116 5.75 -14.46 11.04
N PRO A 117 4.92 -13.94 11.96
CA PRO A 117 5.33 -13.10 13.08
C PRO A 117 6.16 -13.90 14.09
N LEU A 118 7.22 -13.29 14.63
CA LEU A 118 8.03 -13.90 15.69
C LEU A 118 7.70 -13.26 17.04
N ARG A 119 8.00 -13.97 18.13
CA ARG A 119 7.87 -13.47 19.49
C ARG A 119 9.22 -13.34 20.15
N PHE A 120 9.35 -12.39 21.05
CA PHE A 120 10.53 -12.27 21.90
C PHE A 120 10.12 -12.17 23.36
N ARG A 121 11.00 -12.64 24.24
CA ARG A 121 10.87 -12.47 25.68
C ARG A 121 12.25 -12.35 26.30
N ALA A 122 12.48 -11.28 27.07
CA ALA A 122 13.69 -11.14 27.88
C ALA A 122 13.73 -12.19 28.99
N ASP A 123 14.92 -12.62 29.39
CA ASP A 123 15.05 -13.54 30.51
C ASP A 123 14.54 -12.90 31.82
N SER A 124 13.83 -13.70 32.60
CA SER A 124 13.23 -13.25 33.87
C SER A 124 14.29 -12.72 34.84
N GLY A 125 14.03 -11.56 35.45
CA GLY A 125 14.88 -10.99 36.49
C GLY A 125 16.11 -10.23 35.98
N LEU A 126 16.28 -10.07 34.67
CA LEU A 126 17.36 -9.23 34.10
C LEU A 126 17.06 -7.73 34.17
N THR A 127 15.79 -7.36 34.15
CA THR A 127 15.35 -5.96 34.25
C THR A 127 14.03 -5.88 35.01
N THR A 128 13.67 -4.69 35.47
CA THR A 128 12.52 -4.45 36.34
C THR A 128 11.18 -4.69 35.64
N ASP A 129 11.18 -4.62 34.30
CA ASP A 129 10.01 -4.79 33.47
C ASP A 129 9.98 -6.18 32.81
N GLU A 130 8.81 -6.82 32.77
CA GLU A 130 8.62 -7.99 31.90
C GLU A 130 8.58 -7.52 30.45
N ILE A 131 9.60 -7.88 29.68
CA ILE A 131 9.72 -7.51 28.27
C ILE A 131 9.38 -8.72 27.43
N GLU A 132 8.18 -8.71 26.86
CA GLU A 132 7.79 -9.60 25.78
C GLU A 132 7.07 -8.84 24.67
N GLY A 133 7.04 -9.42 23.48
CA GLY A 133 6.35 -8.82 22.36
C GLY A 133 6.35 -9.68 21.11
N GLN A 134 5.72 -9.16 20.06
CA GLN A 134 5.61 -9.80 18.76
C GLN A 134 6.13 -8.85 17.68
N VAL A 135 6.87 -9.39 16.72
CA VAL A 135 7.41 -8.69 15.56
C VAL A 135 6.70 -9.21 14.33
N GLU A 136 5.83 -8.38 13.75
CA GLU A 136 5.05 -8.68 12.54
C GLU A 136 5.89 -8.66 11.25
N GLY A 137 7.05 -7.99 11.27
CA GLY A 137 7.93 -7.83 10.11
C GLY A 137 9.10 -6.90 10.41
N PHE A 138 9.60 -6.23 9.39
CA PHE A 138 10.69 -5.26 9.48
C PHE A 138 10.14 -3.84 9.53
N TYR A 139 10.57 -3.11 10.54
CA TYR A 139 10.00 -1.84 10.92
C TYR A 139 10.82 -0.67 10.40
N LYS A 140 10.11 0.39 9.99
CA LYS A 140 10.68 1.66 9.55
C LYS A 140 9.87 2.81 10.14
N LYS A 141 10.57 3.83 10.65
CA LYS A 141 9.96 5.11 11.03
C LYS A 141 9.87 6.02 9.81
N SER A 142 8.69 6.56 9.53
CA SER A 142 8.49 7.64 8.56
C SER A 142 7.88 8.86 9.25
N ARG A 143 7.63 9.93 8.48
CA ARG A 143 6.90 11.10 8.97
C ARG A 143 5.45 10.77 9.35
N ASP A 144 4.88 9.73 8.75
CA ASP A 144 3.47 9.35 8.89
C ASP A 144 3.27 8.22 9.91
N GLY A 145 4.35 7.71 10.53
CA GLY A 145 4.28 6.73 11.60
C GLY A 145 5.30 5.60 11.46
N ILE A 146 4.97 4.44 12.06
CA ILE A 146 5.76 3.22 11.97
C ILE A 146 5.17 2.35 10.86
N HIS A 147 6.00 1.94 9.91
CA HIS A 147 5.66 1.03 8.82
C HIS A 147 6.27 -0.33 9.07
N VAL A 148 5.54 -1.38 8.70
CA VAL A 148 6.02 -2.77 8.75
C VAL A 148 6.05 -3.31 7.33
N SER A 149 7.13 -3.98 6.96
CA SER A 149 7.24 -4.67 5.68
C SER A 149 7.97 -5.99 5.84
N PHE A 150 7.82 -6.89 4.88
CA PHE A 150 8.70 -8.04 4.76
C PHE A 150 8.91 -8.34 3.28
N THR A 151 10.17 -8.57 2.90
CA THR A 151 10.51 -9.02 1.55
C THR A 151 10.16 -10.50 1.45
N PRO A 152 9.47 -10.97 0.40
CA PRO A 152 9.27 -12.41 0.19
C PRO A 152 10.60 -13.14 -0.03
N TRP A 153 10.69 -14.41 0.36
CA TRP A 153 11.89 -15.24 0.17
C TRP A 153 12.33 -15.26 -1.30
N ARG A 154 13.61 -14.99 -1.56
CA ARG A 154 14.27 -15.22 -2.86
C ARG A 154 15.55 -16.01 -2.61
N ASN A 155 15.85 -17.01 -3.43
CA ASN A 155 17.13 -17.71 -3.32
C ASN A 155 18.26 -16.73 -3.69
N LEU A 156 19.23 -16.53 -2.79
CA LEU A 156 20.36 -15.60 -2.98
C LEU A 156 21.32 -15.98 -4.14
N THR A 157 21.05 -17.08 -4.87
CA THR A 157 21.72 -17.42 -6.13
C THR A 157 21.09 -16.77 -7.36
N ASP A 158 19.96 -16.08 -7.20
CA ASP A 158 19.24 -15.44 -8.31
C ASP A 158 19.62 -13.96 -8.44
N VAL A 159 20.76 -13.70 -9.08
CA VAL A 159 20.98 -12.46 -9.86
C VAL A 159 19.96 -12.49 -11.02
N PRO A 160 19.23 -11.39 -11.30
CA PRO A 160 17.82 -11.50 -11.68
C PRO A 160 17.57 -12.19 -13.02
N SER A 161 16.68 -13.20 -13.00
CA SER A 161 15.81 -13.48 -14.13
C SER A 161 14.39 -13.88 -13.67
N ALA A 162 13.43 -13.03 -14.03
CA ALA A 162 12.03 -13.31 -14.33
C ALA A 162 11.15 -14.01 -13.27
N GLY A 163 10.82 -13.29 -12.20
CA GLY A 163 9.41 -13.18 -11.79
C GLY A 163 8.79 -12.00 -12.54
N ALA A 164 7.56 -12.12 -13.03
CA ALA A 164 6.85 -11.02 -13.66
C ALA A 164 6.62 -9.89 -12.64
N GLN A 165 7.30 -8.74 -12.78
CA GLN A 165 7.05 -7.56 -11.95
C GLN A 165 5.81 -6.82 -12.46
N TRP A 166 4.85 -6.57 -11.57
CA TRP A 166 3.62 -5.85 -11.89
C TRP A 166 3.63 -4.45 -11.30
N PHE A 167 2.95 -3.55 -12.00
CA PHE A 167 2.76 -2.16 -11.60
C PHE A 167 1.27 -1.83 -11.65
N GLN A 168 0.75 -1.16 -10.61
CA GLN A 168 -0.51 -0.46 -10.75
C GLN A 168 -0.29 0.79 -11.61
N MET A 169 -1.11 0.92 -12.64
CA MET A 169 -1.10 2.03 -13.59
C MET A 169 -2.15 3.06 -13.20
N SER A 170 -1.74 4.31 -13.01
CA SER A 170 -2.64 5.47 -12.83
C SER A 170 -2.27 6.61 -13.77
N SER A 171 -3.14 7.62 -13.84
CA SER A 171 -2.86 8.82 -14.61
C SER A 171 -2.23 9.90 -13.75
N ARG A 172 -1.17 10.54 -14.27
CA ARG A 172 -0.55 11.73 -13.64
C ARG A 172 -1.47 12.94 -13.60
N SER A 173 -2.46 13.01 -14.50
CA SER A 173 -3.36 14.17 -14.58
C SER A 173 -4.64 13.85 -15.32
N HIS A 174 -5.75 14.37 -14.82
CA HIS A 174 -7.06 14.25 -15.45
C HIS A 174 -7.34 15.48 -16.33
N ARG A 175 -7.93 15.29 -17.52
CA ARG A 175 -8.27 16.40 -18.43
C ARG A 175 -9.68 16.27 -18.97
N GLY A 176 -10.50 17.27 -18.67
CA GLY A 176 -11.89 17.31 -19.09
C GLY A 176 -12.77 16.33 -18.30
N TYR A 177 -14.07 16.38 -18.59
CA TYR A 177 -15.10 15.57 -17.95
C TYR A 177 -15.80 14.70 -18.99
N PRO A 178 -16.21 13.47 -18.63
CA PRO A 178 -17.03 12.63 -19.50
C PRO A 178 -18.37 13.32 -19.77
N GLN A 179 -18.81 13.29 -21.02
CA GLN A 179 -20.04 13.97 -21.45
C GLN A 179 -21.21 13.00 -21.66
N PRO A 180 -22.47 13.43 -21.38
CA PRO A 180 -22.84 14.69 -20.73
C PRO A 180 -22.47 14.70 -19.24
N GLU A 181 -21.82 15.77 -18.80
CA GLU A 181 -21.35 15.91 -17.40
C GLU A 181 -22.49 16.25 -16.44
N LYS A 182 -23.51 16.96 -16.93
CA LYS A 182 -24.64 17.43 -16.12
C LYS A 182 -25.37 16.23 -15.52
N GLY A 183 -25.49 16.23 -14.19
CA GLY A 183 -26.20 15.18 -13.47
C GLY A 183 -25.58 13.78 -13.61
N PHE A 184 -24.30 13.67 -13.99
CA PHE A 184 -23.61 12.41 -14.24
C PHE A 184 -24.31 11.52 -15.29
N GLU A 185 -24.99 12.13 -16.27
CA GLU A 185 -25.75 11.41 -17.29
C GLU A 185 -24.89 10.46 -18.13
N TYR A 186 -23.60 10.77 -18.30
CA TYR A 186 -22.65 9.88 -18.98
C TYR A 186 -22.65 8.46 -18.39
N LEU A 187 -22.88 8.28 -17.08
CA LEU A 187 -22.87 6.96 -16.43
C LEU A 187 -23.88 6.02 -17.09
N LYS A 188 -25.10 6.51 -17.36
CA LYS A 188 -26.19 5.71 -17.96
C LYS A 188 -25.96 5.40 -19.43
N ILE A 189 -25.19 6.24 -20.10
CA ILE A 189 -24.85 6.10 -21.53
C ILE A 189 -23.72 5.10 -21.67
N VAL A 190 -22.63 5.30 -20.93
CA VAL A 190 -21.37 4.56 -21.06
C VAL A 190 -21.46 3.18 -20.42
N TYR A 191 -22.17 3.05 -19.29
CA TYR A 191 -22.17 1.82 -18.52
C TYR A 191 -23.52 1.08 -18.56
N GLU A 192 -23.44 -0.23 -18.48
CA GLU A 192 -24.57 -1.13 -18.25
C GLU A 192 -24.84 -1.27 -16.75
N GLU A 193 -26.11 -1.13 -16.37
CA GLU A 193 -26.61 -1.20 -15.00
C GLU A 193 -25.77 -0.43 -13.94
N PRO A 194 -25.43 0.85 -14.19
CA PRO A 194 -24.67 1.63 -13.23
C PRO A 194 -25.50 1.88 -11.97
N CYS A 195 -24.95 1.52 -10.82
CA CYS A 195 -25.52 1.92 -9.55
C CYS A 195 -25.21 3.40 -9.29
N LEU A 196 -26.23 4.24 -9.38
CA LEU A 196 -26.09 5.69 -9.15
C LEU A 196 -25.79 6.07 -7.68
N ARG A 197 -25.76 5.10 -6.75
CA ARG A 197 -25.34 5.32 -5.37
C ARG A 197 -23.86 5.06 -5.13
N CYS A 198 -23.35 3.92 -5.58
CA CYS A 198 -21.98 3.51 -5.29
C CYS A 198 -21.03 3.66 -6.48
N GLY A 199 -21.55 3.85 -7.69
CA GLY A 199 -20.77 3.98 -8.94
C GLY A 199 -20.45 2.65 -9.62
N ILE A 200 -20.66 1.50 -8.97
CA ILE A 200 -20.35 0.18 -9.53
C ILE A 200 -21.28 -0.10 -10.71
N PHE A 201 -20.74 -0.67 -11.79
CA PHE A 201 -21.45 -1.05 -13.00
C PHE A 201 -21.05 -2.46 -13.48
N GLU A 202 -21.79 -3.04 -14.42
CA GLU A 202 -21.50 -4.36 -14.97
C GLU A 202 -20.38 -4.30 -16.02
N ARG A 203 -20.62 -3.57 -17.11
CA ARG A 203 -19.63 -3.34 -18.18
C ARG A 203 -19.79 -1.97 -18.84
N GLN A 204 -18.75 -1.54 -19.54
CA GLN A 204 -18.85 -0.43 -20.49
C GLN A 204 -19.55 -0.93 -21.76
N LYS A 205 -20.67 -0.29 -22.13
CA LYS A 205 -21.49 -0.63 -23.31
C LYS A 205 -21.39 0.38 -24.45
N ALA A 206 -20.79 1.54 -24.21
CA ALA A 206 -20.66 2.61 -25.20
C ALA A 206 -19.33 3.38 -25.02
N PRO A 207 -18.83 4.07 -26.06
CA PRO A 207 -17.63 4.88 -25.95
C PRO A 207 -17.81 6.09 -25.03
N PHE A 208 -16.71 6.50 -24.39
CA PHE A 208 -16.68 7.78 -23.68
C PHE A 208 -16.78 8.95 -24.65
N ARG A 209 -17.45 10.02 -24.19
CA ARG A 209 -17.67 11.22 -24.98
C ARG A 209 -16.85 12.39 -24.46
N PHE A 210 -16.12 13.04 -25.37
CA PHE A 210 -15.30 14.21 -25.12
C PHE A 210 -16.00 15.48 -25.58
N LYS A 211 -15.91 16.56 -24.80
CA LYS A 211 -16.48 17.86 -25.17
C LYS A 211 -15.80 18.46 -26.40
N LYS A 212 -14.48 18.30 -26.49
CA LYS A 212 -13.60 18.79 -27.57
C LYS A 212 -12.32 17.97 -27.61
N ALA A 213 -11.52 18.16 -28.66
CA ALA A 213 -10.15 17.66 -28.71
C ALA A 213 -9.40 18.10 -27.44
N SER A 214 -8.83 17.14 -26.71
CA SER A 214 -8.31 17.37 -25.36
C SER A 214 -7.23 16.35 -24.99
N GLY A 215 -6.01 16.49 -25.51
CA GLY A 215 -4.93 15.53 -25.20
C GLY A 215 -3.57 16.17 -25.29
N SER A 216 -2.62 15.62 -24.55
CA SER A 216 -1.21 15.84 -24.85
C SER A 216 -0.91 15.08 -26.14
N PRO A 217 -0.35 15.71 -27.19
CA PRO A 217 0.06 14.99 -28.42
C PRO A 217 1.18 13.95 -28.16
N ALA A 218 1.70 13.88 -26.93
CA ALA A 218 2.83 13.06 -26.53
C ALA A 218 2.49 12.00 -25.46
N GLY A 219 1.25 11.46 -25.39
CA GLY A 219 0.96 10.30 -24.55
C GLY A 219 -0.48 10.13 -24.09
N PHE A 220 -0.66 9.60 -22.89
CA PHE A 220 -1.93 9.14 -22.34
C PHE A 220 -2.72 10.27 -21.67
N THR A 221 -4.04 10.11 -21.63
CA THR A 221 -4.98 11.03 -20.97
C THR A 221 -6.07 10.22 -20.27
N GLN A 222 -6.56 10.73 -19.16
CA GLN A 222 -7.71 10.20 -18.43
C GLN A 222 -8.75 11.31 -18.18
N LEU A 223 -10.03 10.96 -18.22
CA LEU A 223 -11.13 11.89 -17.94
C LEU A 223 -11.35 12.01 -16.42
N THR A 224 -11.74 13.20 -15.96
CA THR A 224 -12.04 13.43 -14.53
C THR A 224 -13.17 12.51 -14.07
N TRP A 225 -13.02 11.91 -12.88
CA TRP A 225 -13.92 10.92 -12.27
C TRP A 225 -13.99 9.55 -12.94
N VAL A 226 -13.17 9.30 -13.97
CA VAL A 226 -13.08 8.03 -14.67
C VAL A 226 -11.67 7.48 -14.48
N TYR A 227 -11.47 6.68 -13.44
CA TYR A 227 -10.13 6.26 -13.01
C TYR A 227 -9.63 4.97 -13.68
N ASP A 228 -10.51 4.23 -14.36
CA ASP A 228 -10.24 2.94 -15.00
C ASP A 228 -10.31 2.97 -16.54
N ALA A 229 -10.44 4.16 -17.14
CA ALA A 229 -10.39 4.33 -18.60
C ALA A 229 -9.23 5.25 -19.01
N PHE A 230 -8.45 4.80 -19.98
CA PHE A 230 -7.29 5.51 -20.50
C PHE A 230 -7.44 5.74 -22.00
N PHE A 231 -6.93 6.87 -22.47
CA PHE A 231 -6.99 7.28 -23.87
C PHE A 231 -5.61 7.69 -24.36
N ALA A 232 -5.28 7.37 -25.60
CA ALA A 232 -4.01 7.75 -26.22
C ALA A 232 -4.21 8.05 -27.72
N PRO A 233 -3.28 8.81 -28.35
CA PRO A 233 -3.23 8.96 -29.79
C PRO A 233 -3.19 7.60 -30.52
N PRO A 234 -3.84 7.46 -31.70
CA PRO A 234 -3.85 6.20 -32.44
C PRO A 234 -2.45 5.62 -32.70
N ASN A 235 -1.49 6.46 -33.09
CA ASN A 235 -0.11 6.05 -33.35
C ASN A 235 0.62 5.47 -32.12
N VAL A 236 0.29 5.96 -30.91
CA VAL A 236 0.82 5.39 -29.66
C VAL A 236 0.26 3.99 -29.44
N VAL A 237 -1.03 3.79 -29.68
CA VAL A 237 -1.66 2.47 -29.53
C VAL A 237 -1.18 1.48 -30.58
N GLU A 238 -0.99 1.92 -31.83
CA GLU A 238 -0.37 1.13 -32.88
C GLU A 238 1.04 0.65 -32.50
N GLU A 239 1.86 1.52 -31.90
CA GLU A 239 3.21 1.16 -31.43
C GLU A 239 3.18 0.17 -30.27
N ILE A 240 2.24 0.32 -29.32
CA ILE A 240 2.02 -0.65 -28.23
C ILE A 240 1.65 -2.03 -28.80
N MET A 241 0.72 -2.07 -29.75
CA MET A 241 0.30 -3.32 -30.39
C MET A 241 1.43 -3.95 -31.21
N SER A 242 2.20 -3.14 -31.94
CA SER A 242 3.36 -3.60 -32.73
C SER A 242 4.47 -4.16 -31.85
N ALA A 243 4.59 -3.67 -30.61
CA ALA A 243 5.51 -4.20 -29.61
C ALA A 243 5.03 -5.54 -28.97
N GLY A 244 3.87 -6.07 -29.39
CA GLY A 244 3.37 -7.36 -28.91
C GLY A 244 2.82 -7.32 -27.48
N ILE A 245 2.42 -6.13 -27.00
CA ILE A 245 1.79 -5.98 -25.68
C ILE A 245 0.38 -6.57 -25.72
N SER A 246 0.09 -7.49 -24.81
CA SER A 246 -1.18 -8.23 -24.70
C SER A 246 -2.14 -7.61 -23.69
N GLY A 247 -3.44 -7.97 -23.77
CA GLY A 247 -4.44 -7.54 -22.79
C GLY A 247 -5.11 -6.19 -23.07
N LEU A 248 -4.82 -5.59 -24.23
CA LEU A 248 -5.49 -4.37 -24.69
C LEU A 248 -6.00 -4.48 -26.13
N SER A 249 -6.99 -3.65 -26.44
CA SER A 249 -7.41 -3.35 -27.82
C SER A 249 -7.80 -1.88 -27.96
N PRO A 250 -7.68 -1.29 -29.16
CA PRO A 250 -8.17 0.07 -29.41
C PRO A 250 -9.70 0.07 -29.45
N GLY A 251 -10.30 1.06 -28.78
CA GLY A 251 -11.74 1.33 -28.80
C GLY A 251 -12.05 2.77 -29.18
N PRO A 252 -13.26 3.05 -29.70
CA PRO A 252 -13.62 4.40 -30.09
C PRO A 252 -13.73 5.34 -28.88
N ALA A 253 -13.33 6.59 -29.09
CA ALA A 253 -13.76 7.74 -28.29
C ALA A 253 -14.55 8.66 -29.22
N VAL A 254 -15.55 9.39 -28.72
CA VAL A 254 -16.40 10.24 -29.58
C VAL A 254 -16.48 11.68 -29.10
N PHE A 255 -16.63 12.63 -30.02
CA PHE A 255 -16.94 14.01 -29.68
C PHE A 255 -18.43 14.15 -29.36
N HIS A 256 -18.75 14.63 -28.15
CA HIS A 256 -20.13 14.81 -27.70
C HIS A 256 -20.98 15.70 -28.63
N PRO A 257 -20.49 16.85 -29.14
CA PRO A 257 -21.30 17.72 -29.98
C PRO A 257 -21.71 17.11 -31.33
N SER A 258 -20.85 16.28 -31.93
CA SER A 258 -21.07 15.73 -33.28
C SER A 258 -21.44 14.25 -33.30
N GLY A 259 -21.19 13.52 -32.21
CA GLY A 259 -21.31 12.06 -32.14
C GLY A 259 -20.25 11.32 -32.96
N LYS A 260 -19.35 12.02 -33.66
CA LYS A 260 -18.30 11.41 -34.49
C LYS A 260 -17.14 10.92 -33.63
N GLU A 261 -16.46 9.89 -34.11
CA GLU A 261 -15.22 9.39 -33.49
C GLU A 261 -14.16 10.49 -33.41
N CYS A 262 -13.37 10.45 -32.34
CA CYS A 262 -12.23 11.31 -32.15
C CYS A 262 -11.11 10.89 -33.08
N SER A 263 -10.64 11.80 -33.93
CA SER A 263 -9.48 11.55 -34.81
C SER A 263 -8.15 11.59 -34.06
N ASP A 264 -8.11 12.17 -32.86
CA ASP A 264 -6.89 12.45 -32.11
C ASP A 264 -6.63 11.49 -30.94
N ARG A 265 -7.55 10.56 -30.68
CA ARG A 265 -7.42 9.58 -29.59
C ARG A 265 -8.34 8.38 -29.78
N VAL A 266 -7.90 7.26 -29.21
CA VAL A 266 -8.69 6.06 -29.00
C VAL A 266 -8.65 5.69 -27.51
N GLN A 267 -9.63 4.93 -27.06
CA GLN A 267 -9.62 4.31 -25.74
C GLN A 267 -8.73 3.05 -25.76
N LEU A 268 -7.97 2.83 -24.69
CA LEU A 268 -7.36 1.55 -24.40
C LEU A 268 -8.41 0.67 -23.71
N LEU A 269 -8.99 -0.28 -24.44
CA LEU A 269 -9.90 -1.28 -23.88
C LEU A 269 -9.09 -2.39 -23.23
N ILE A 270 -9.29 -2.59 -21.93
CA ILE A 270 -8.61 -3.63 -21.13
C ILE A 270 -9.69 -4.59 -20.60
N PRO A 271 -10.08 -5.61 -21.39
CA PRO A 271 -11.28 -6.39 -21.10
C PRO A 271 -11.07 -7.40 -19.97
N THR A 272 -9.88 -7.98 -19.88
CA THR A 272 -9.51 -9.03 -18.91
C THR A 272 -9.56 -8.48 -17.50
N ALA A 273 -10.45 -9.03 -16.68
CA ALA A 273 -10.49 -8.79 -15.25
C ALA A 273 -9.90 -10.01 -14.53
N ILE A 274 -9.11 -9.78 -13.48
CA ILE A 274 -8.54 -10.84 -12.65
C ILE A 274 -8.80 -10.45 -11.19
N SER A 275 -9.41 -11.36 -10.40
CA SER A 275 -9.40 -11.19 -8.94
C SER A 275 -7.98 -11.45 -8.48
N CYS A 276 -7.24 -10.40 -8.18
CA CYS A 276 -5.82 -10.51 -7.89
C CYS A 276 -5.38 -9.63 -6.74
N VAL A 277 -6.24 -8.76 -6.21
CA VAL A 277 -5.83 -7.80 -5.18
C VAL A 277 -6.15 -8.39 -3.81
N GLU A 278 -5.17 -8.42 -2.92
CA GLU A 278 -5.40 -8.78 -1.53
C GLU A 278 -6.20 -7.66 -0.85
N THR A 279 -7.46 -7.92 -0.50
CA THR A 279 -8.39 -6.92 0.01
C THR A 279 -8.82 -7.14 1.45
N SER A 280 -8.35 -8.21 2.11
CA SER A 280 -8.80 -8.63 3.45
C SER A 280 -8.66 -7.56 4.52
N LEU A 281 -7.63 -6.69 4.43
CA LEU A 281 -7.39 -5.60 5.37
C LEU A 281 -7.90 -4.24 4.89
N LEU A 282 -8.49 -4.15 3.69
CA LEU A 282 -8.97 -2.90 3.15
C LEU A 282 -10.34 -2.54 3.70
N GLN A 283 -10.48 -1.28 4.10
CA GLN A 283 -11.77 -0.72 4.50
C GLN A 283 -12.77 -0.84 3.37
N THR A 284 -13.92 -1.44 3.68
CA THR A 284 -15.03 -1.64 2.75
C THR A 284 -15.96 -0.44 2.74
N VAL A 285 -16.64 -0.27 1.61
CA VAL A 285 -17.74 0.67 1.41
C VAL A 285 -18.86 -0.11 0.77
N THR A 286 -19.84 -0.45 1.59
CA THR A 286 -21.02 -1.21 1.17
C THR A 286 -22.07 -0.23 0.65
N CYS A 287 -22.68 -0.55 -0.49
CA CYS A 287 -23.84 0.20 -0.98
C CYS A 287 -25.06 -0.13 -0.13
N GLN A 288 -25.20 0.54 1.02
CA GLN A 288 -26.28 0.37 1.98
C GLN A 288 -26.59 1.67 2.76
N PRO A 289 -27.78 1.80 3.37
CA PRO A 289 -28.06 2.90 4.29
C PRO A 289 -27.03 2.95 5.42
N ALA A 290 -26.55 4.16 5.75
CA ALA A 290 -25.56 4.36 6.81
C ALA A 290 -24.34 3.40 6.71
N ASN A 291 -23.76 3.33 5.52
CA ASN A 291 -22.54 2.57 5.25
C ASN A 291 -21.36 2.99 6.14
N GLU A 292 -20.24 2.30 5.97
CA GLU A 292 -18.99 2.48 6.72
C GLU A 292 -18.53 3.95 6.72
N GLU A 293 -18.52 4.62 5.56
CA GLU A 293 -18.16 6.04 5.42
C GLU A 293 -19.12 6.95 6.21
N ALA A 294 -20.43 6.74 6.07
CA ALA A 294 -21.43 7.55 6.76
C ALA A 294 -21.35 7.39 8.29
N ARG A 295 -21.02 6.19 8.77
CA ARG A 295 -20.78 5.92 10.20
C ARG A 295 -19.53 6.63 10.69
N ALA A 296 -18.43 6.57 9.94
CA ALA A 296 -17.19 7.26 10.28
C ALA A 296 -17.39 8.79 10.38
N ILE A 297 -18.07 9.39 9.40
CA ILE A 297 -18.39 10.83 9.41
C ILE A 297 -19.24 11.21 10.62
N ARG A 298 -20.30 10.44 10.92
CA ARG A 298 -21.15 10.71 12.10
C ARG A 298 -20.35 10.66 13.40
N ALA A 299 -19.44 9.70 13.54
CA ALA A 299 -18.57 9.60 14.72
C ALA A 299 -17.66 10.83 14.88
N LEU A 300 -17.15 11.40 13.78
CA LEU A 300 -16.37 12.64 13.80
C LEU A 300 -17.20 13.84 14.29
N PHE A 301 -18.44 13.98 13.81
CA PHE A 301 -19.32 15.08 14.22
C PHE A 301 -19.80 14.99 15.67
N VAL A 302 -19.96 13.78 16.22
CA VAL A 302 -20.25 13.59 17.66
C VAL A 302 -19.09 14.11 18.52
N LYS A 303 -17.84 13.97 18.04
CA LYS A 303 -16.64 14.44 18.75
C LYS A 303 -16.41 15.96 18.64
N GLN A 304 -17.07 16.66 17.71
CA GLN A 304 -16.90 18.10 17.48
C GLN A 304 -18.25 18.84 17.37
N PRO A 305 -18.96 19.07 18.48
CA PRO A 305 -20.29 19.70 18.48
C PRO A 305 -20.28 21.20 18.12
N SER A 306 -19.11 21.85 18.11
CA SER A 306 -18.99 23.32 18.06
C SER A 306 -18.80 23.94 16.67
N SER A 307 -18.89 23.17 15.58
CA SER A 307 -18.77 23.75 14.24
C SER A 307 -20.03 24.56 13.88
N PRO A 308 -19.93 25.87 13.58
CA PRO A 308 -21.08 26.67 13.19
C PRO A 308 -21.70 26.08 11.92
N ARG A 309 -23.00 25.77 11.98
CA ARG A 309 -23.76 25.37 10.78
C ARG A 309 -23.74 26.54 9.80
N LYS A 310 -23.06 26.38 8.67
CA LYS A 310 -23.19 27.32 7.55
C LYS A 310 -24.67 27.33 7.14
N SER A 311 -25.34 28.48 7.29
CA SER A 311 -26.66 28.70 6.71
C SER A 311 -26.51 28.82 5.20
N PHE A 312 -27.25 28.01 4.44
CA PHE A 312 -27.32 28.14 2.99
C PHE A 312 -28.45 29.11 2.62
N SER A 313 -28.44 29.65 1.40
CA SER A 313 -29.60 30.42 0.92
C SER A 313 -30.81 29.48 0.76
N PRO A 314 -32.05 29.99 0.88
CA PRO A 314 -33.26 29.17 0.73
C PRO A 314 -33.30 28.40 -0.59
N GLU A 315 -32.81 28.99 -1.69
CA GLU A 315 -32.77 28.34 -3.00
C GLU A 315 -31.81 27.16 -3.01
N LEU A 316 -30.67 27.29 -2.32
CA LEU A 316 -29.66 26.25 -2.23
C LEU A 316 -30.10 25.13 -1.27
N GLU A 317 -30.79 25.46 -0.18
CA GLU A 317 -31.42 24.48 0.71
C GLU A 317 -32.48 23.65 -0.04
N GLU A 318 -33.34 24.31 -0.82
CA GLU A 318 -34.34 23.64 -1.66
C GLU A 318 -33.69 22.76 -2.73
N HIS A 319 -32.59 23.22 -3.34
CA HIS A 319 -31.80 22.42 -4.27
C HIS A 319 -31.25 21.15 -3.61
N PHE A 320 -30.61 21.28 -2.44
CA PHE A 320 -30.09 20.13 -1.69
C PHE A 320 -31.19 19.18 -1.23
N ARG A 321 -32.36 19.70 -0.82
CA ARG A 321 -33.53 18.90 -0.47
C ARG A 321 -33.98 18.03 -1.65
N LYS A 322 -34.19 18.62 -2.83
CA LYS A 322 -34.55 17.88 -4.05
C LYS A 322 -33.51 16.84 -4.43
N GLN A 323 -32.22 17.18 -4.32
CA GLN A 323 -31.15 16.20 -4.58
C GLN A 323 -31.17 15.03 -3.60
N ARG A 324 -31.39 15.29 -2.30
CA ARG A 324 -31.51 14.25 -1.28
C ARG A 324 -32.70 13.34 -1.52
N GLU A 325 -33.86 13.89 -1.86
CA GLU A 325 -35.06 13.11 -2.20
C GLU A 325 -34.83 12.24 -3.43
N ARG A 326 -34.24 12.81 -4.48
CA ARG A 326 -33.88 12.06 -5.69
C ARG A 326 -32.91 10.93 -5.39
N LEU A 327 -31.88 11.18 -4.59
CA LEU A 327 -30.92 10.15 -4.18
C LEU A 327 -31.58 9.11 -3.27
N ALA A 328 -32.45 9.50 -2.35
CA ALA A 328 -33.19 8.63 -1.45
C ALA A 328 -34.07 7.62 -2.21
N ALA A 329 -34.66 8.03 -3.32
CA ALA A 329 -35.48 7.17 -4.18
C ALA A 329 -34.69 6.09 -4.93
N ILE A 330 -33.36 6.20 -5.02
CA ILE A 330 -32.52 5.18 -5.69
C ILE A 330 -32.31 4.02 -4.72
N PRO A 331 -32.59 2.76 -5.11
CA PRO A 331 -32.35 1.62 -4.24
C PRO A 331 -30.85 1.40 -4.02
N TYR A 332 -30.51 0.88 -2.85
CA TYR A 332 -29.17 0.38 -2.55
C TYR A 332 -28.99 -0.98 -3.21
N CYS A 333 -27.85 -1.20 -3.88
CA CYS A 333 -27.60 -2.45 -4.59
C CYS A 333 -26.87 -3.51 -3.75
N GLY A 334 -26.43 -3.19 -2.52
CA GLY A 334 -25.72 -4.12 -1.64
C GLY A 334 -24.28 -4.46 -2.05
N ARG A 335 -23.85 -4.09 -3.26
CA ARG A 335 -22.47 -4.35 -3.74
C ARG A 335 -21.44 -3.63 -2.87
N VAL A 336 -20.27 -4.26 -2.76
CA VAL A 336 -19.15 -3.79 -1.95
C VAL A 336 -18.05 -3.28 -2.87
N LYS A 337 -17.42 -2.18 -2.47
CA LYS A 337 -16.12 -1.75 -2.95
C LYS A 337 -15.18 -1.53 -1.78
N HIS A 338 -13.90 -1.47 -2.05
CA HIS A 338 -12.88 -1.15 -1.07
C HIS A 338 -12.44 0.28 -1.28
N HIS A 339 -11.94 0.92 -0.24
CA HIS A 339 -11.23 2.14 -0.48
C HIS A 339 -9.87 1.88 -1.14
N PRO A 340 -9.40 2.76 -2.05
CA PRO A 340 -8.11 2.58 -2.70
C PRO A 340 -6.98 2.54 -1.67
N PRO A 341 -6.09 1.53 -1.72
CA PRO A 341 -4.96 1.44 -0.81
C PRO A 341 -3.85 2.42 -1.18
N THR A 342 -2.96 2.70 -0.22
CA THR A 342 -1.69 3.42 -0.44
C THR A 342 -0.59 2.47 -0.95
N SER A 343 -0.69 1.18 -0.63
CA SER A 343 0.20 0.12 -1.13
C SER A 343 -0.64 -1.09 -1.55
N ILE A 344 -0.32 -1.66 -2.71
CA ILE A 344 -1.10 -2.77 -3.29
C ILE A 344 -0.31 -4.06 -3.16
N ALA A 345 -0.95 -5.07 -2.58
CA ALA A 345 -0.50 -6.45 -2.64
C ALA A 345 -1.39 -7.28 -3.59
N LEU A 346 -0.74 -8.11 -4.39
CA LEU A 346 -1.33 -9.03 -5.36
C LEU A 346 -1.21 -10.46 -4.88
N ILE A 347 -2.21 -11.27 -5.24
CA ILE A 347 -2.27 -12.71 -5.01
C ILE A 347 -1.60 -13.42 -6.20
N PRO A 348 -0.35 -13.93 -6.08
CA PRO A 348 0.44 -14.38 -7.23
C PRO A 348 -0.18 -15.54 -7.99
N ASP A 349 -0.85 -16.44 -7.28
CA ASP A 349 -1.47 -17.62 -7.89
C ASP A 349 -2.55 -17.26 -8.90
N HIS A 350 -3.20 -16.10 -8.75
CA HIS A 350 -4.23 -15.62 -9.66
C HIS A 350 -3.65 -14.92 -10.91
N LEU A 351 -2.35 -14.60 -10.91
CA LEU A 351 -1.67 -13.91 -12.01
C LEU A 351 -1.08 -14.88 -13.05
N LYS A 352 -1.21 -16.19 -12.85
CA LYS A 352 -0.71 -17.19 -13.80
C LYS A 352 -1.40 -17.04 -15.15
N GLY A 353 -0.64 -16.71 -16.18
CA GLY A 353 -1.16 -16.49 -17.54
C GLY A 353 -1.87 -15.14 -17.73
N ALA A 354 -1.73 -14.19 -16.79
CA ALA A 354 -2.24 -12.85 -16.95
C ALA A 354 -1.61 -12.16 -18.19
N PRO A 355 -2.39 -11.40 -18.98
CA PRO A 355 -1.84 -10.59 -20.06
C PRO A 355 -1.08 -9.38 -19.51
N ASP A 356 -0.34 -8.66 -20.36
CA ASP A 356 0.49 -7.53 -19.89
C ASP A 356 -0.32 -6.41 -19.26
N LEU A 357 -1.54 -6.21 -19.72
CA LEU A 357 -2.47 -5.25 -19.19
C LEU A 357 -3.77 -5.95 -18.82
N PHE A 358 -4.19 -5.79 -17.57
CA PHE A 358 -5.47 -6.28 -17.09
C PHE A 358 -6.01 -5.34 -16.02
N ARG A 359 -7.27 -5.53 -15.63
CA ARG A 359 -7.91 -4.81 -14.53
C ARG A 359 -8.22 -5.74 -13.36
N SER A 360 -8.27 -5.22 -12.14
CA SER A 360 -8.79 -5.96 -10.99
C SER A 360 -10.24 -6.35 -11.21
N GLU A 361 -10.68 -7.50 -10.69
CA GLU A 361 -12.11 -7.77 -10.54
C GLU A 361 -12.71 -6.94 -9.40
N GLU A 362 -11.91 -6.71 -8.36
CA GLU A 362 -12.25 -5.97 -7.16
C GLU A 362 -12.56 -4.51 -7.50
N TRP A 363 -13.55 -3.96 -6.81
CA TRP A 363 -13.98 -2.57 -6.96
C TRP A 363 -13.35 -1.69 -5.90
N PHE A 364 -12.89 -0.51 -6.33
CA PHE A 364 -12.29 0.49 -5.47
C PHE A 364 -13.01 1.83 -5.58
N GLY A 365 -12.99 2.63 -4.52
CA GLY A 365 -13.46 4.02 -4.55
C GLY A 365 -14.09 4.49 -3.24
N SER A 366 -14.76 5.64 -3.31
CA SER A 366 -15.45 6.28 -2.18
C SER A 366 -16.75 6.94 -2.64
N GLY A 367 -17.71 7.11 -1.73
CA GLY A 367 -19.00 7.75 -2.03
C GLY A 367 -19.68 7.19 -3.30
N GLY A 368 -19.99 8.06 -4.27
CA GLY A 368 -20.59 7.69 -5.55
C GLY A 368 -19.63 7.22 -6.65
N CYS A 369 -18.32 7.16 -6.38
CA CYS A 369 -17.30 6.79 -7.37
C CYS A 369 -16.82 5.35 -7.14
N ALA A 370 -16.80 4.54 -8.21
CA ALA A 370 -16.18 3.23 -8.20
C ALA A 370 -15.40 3.00 -9.49
N PHE A 371 -14.29 2.27 -9.39
CA PHE A 371 -13.40 1.94 -10.50
C PHE A 371 -12.67 0.63 -10.20
N ARG A 372 -12.07 0.04 -11.23
CA ARG A 372 -11.14 -1.09 -11.09
C ARG A 372 -9.71 -0.59 -11.25
N LEU A 373 -8.78 -1.18 -10.50
CA LEU A 373 -7.35 -0.88 -10.66
C LEU A 373 -6.86 -1.49 -11.98
N ILE A 374 -5.97 -0.78 -12.68
CA ILE A 374 -5.33 -1.31 -13.88
C ILE A 374 -3.91 -1.73 -13.53
N PHE A 375 -3.51 -2.92 -13.96
CA PHE A 375 -2.18 -3.46 -13.76
C PHE A 375 -1.46 -3.63 -15.09
N ALA A 376 -0.17 -3.30 -15.06
CA ALA A 376 0.74 -3.40 -16.17
C ALA A 376 1.94 -4.27 -15.80
N LEU A 377 2.33 -5.17 -16.70
CA LEU A 377 3.59 -5.91 -16.61
C LEU A 377 4.76 -4.96 -16.87
N GLU A 378 5.90 -5.24 -16.26
CA GLU A 378 7.13 -4.46 -16.39
C GLU A 378 7.48 -4.07 -17.83
N ARG A 379 7.33 -5.00 -18.79
CA ARG A 379 7.62 -4.71 -20.20
C ARG A 379 6.78 -3.57 -20.79
N PHE A 380 5.54 -3.38 -20.34
CA PHE A 380 4.71 -2.24 -20.76
C PHE A 380 5.20 -0.94 -20.12
N SER A 381 5.53 -0.96 -18.82
CA SER A 381 6.11 0.20 -18.12
C SER A 381 7.42 0.65 -18.80
N ASN A 382 8.30 -0.29 -19.11
CA ASN A 382 9.57 -0.03 -19.80
C ASN A 382 9.32 0.59 -21.18
N LEU A 383 8.41 0.02 -21.98
CA LEU A 383 8.04 0.58 -23.27
C LEU A 383 7.58 2.04 -23.16
N VAL A 384 6.69 2.35 -22.20
CA VAL A 384 6.20 3.71 -21.98
C VAL A 384 7.34 4.67 -21.62
N GLN A 385 8.29 4.24 -20.79
CA GLN A 385 9.44 5.03 -20.37
C GLN A 385 10.45 5.26 -21.52
N GLU A 386 10.81 4.20 -22.25
CA GLU A 386 11.72 4.24 -23.40
C GLU A 386 11.21 5.18 -24.50
N ARG A 387 9.91 5.11 -24.81
CA ARG A 387 9.25 5.99 -25.78
C ARG A 387 8.95 7.38 -25.25
N ARG A 388 9.21 7.64 -23.97
CA ARG A 388 8.97 8.91 -23.27
C ARG A 388 7.52 9.39 -23.39
N TRP A 389 6.57 8.45 -23.45
CA TRP A 389 5.15 8.80 -23.46
C TRP A 389 4.73 9.32 -22.09
N ARG A 390 4.01 10.45 -22.10
CA ARG A 390 3.60 11.14 -20.87
C ARG A 390 2.21 10.71 -20.42
N GLY A 391 1.85 11.03 -19.17
CA GLY A 391 0.47 10.95 -18.68
C GLY A 391 0.15 9.71 -17.85
N LEU A 392 1.02 8.70 -17.82
CA LEU A 392 0.95 7.55 -16.92
C LEU A 392 1.96 7.66 -15.78
N GLU A 393 1.61 7.04 -14.67
CA GLU A 393 2.46 6.74 -13.52
C GLU A 393 2.28 5.26 -13.16
N PHE A 394 3.35 4.69 -12.60
CA PHE A 394 3.43 3.27 -12.30
C PHE A 394 3.88 3.13 -10.85
N HIS A 395 3.05 2.47 -10.05
CA HIS A 395 3.35 2.13 -8.66
C HIS A 395 3.61 0.65 -8.58
N VAL A 396 4.70 0.24 -7.93
CA VAL A 396 5.04 -1.17 -7.76
C VAL A 396 3.89 -1.87 -7.03
N ALA A 397 3.38 -2.96 -7.62
CA ALA A 397 2.41 -3.83 -6.95
C ALA A 397 3.17 -5.03 -6.39
N ALA A 398 3.17 -5.16 -5.06
CA ALA A 398 3.85 -6.26 -4.40
C ALA A 398 3.12 -7.57 -4.69
N GLN A 399 3.85 -8.66 -4.93
CA GLN A 399 3.27 -10.00 -5.10
C GLN A 399 3.10 -10.73 -3.76
N SER A 400 3.36 -10.06 -2.64
CA SER A 400 3.22 -10.64 -1.31
C SER A 400 2.96 -9.53 -0.30
N GLY A 401 2.42 -9.87 0.85
CA GLY A 401 2.02 -8.91 1.88
C GLY A 401 0.55 -8.55 1.77
N PHE A 402 0.14 -7.50 2.48
CA PHE A 402 -1.24 -7.03 2.50
C PHE A 402 -1.36 -5.68 1.81
N SER A 403 -2.51 -5.43 1.19
CA SER A 403 -2.82 -4.08 0.73
C SER A 403 -3.09 -3.21 1.95
N GLU A 404 -2.43 -2.06 2.02
CA GLU A 404 -2.53 -1.16 3.15
C GLU A 404 -3.28 0.10 2.75
N ARG A 405 -4.20 0.53 3.62
CA ARG A 405 -4.78 1.87 3.57
C ARG A 405 -4.46 2.59 4.86
N GLN A 406 -3.65 3.64 4.78
CA GLN A 406 -3.44 4.52 5.92
C GLN A 406 -4.75 5.24 6.27
N SER A 407 -5.21 5.08 7.51
CA SER A 407 -6.22 5.96 8.10
C SER A 407 -5.61 7.34 8.26
N SER A 408 -6.13 8.30 7.49
CA SER A 408 -5.85 9.73 7.64
C SER A 408 -6.78 10.38 8.64
#